data_AF-A0A965UPR5-F1
#
_entry.id   AF-A0A965UPR5-F1
#
_cell.length_a   1.000
_cell.length_b   1.000
_cell.length_c   1.000
_cell.angle_alpha   90.00
_cell.angle_beta   90.00
_cell.angle_gamma   90.00
#
_symmetry.space_group_name_H-M   'P 1'
#
loop_
_entity.id
_entity.type
_entity.pdbx_description
1 polymer ?
#
loop_
_entity_poly.entity_id
_entity_poly.type
_entity_poly.pdbx_seq_one_letter_code
_entity_poly.pdbx_strand_id
1 'polypeptide(L)'
;MATFPSLNPATRIFTPPSNQLQRTRSLSGVYESVLLGSAPRDARIKLTFAALSTADKDLIVSHYDGQESDFIAFDLPSALFSGHTAANYLTAGYLWRYDAPPEVVDIPSDQSGGCTLVHNVSVTLISEVTALMFVVGADLRLSLSITPGAATASSSAAGAALTLTLSLDAGLATAS
;
A
#
# COMPACT_ATOMS: atom_id res chain seq x y z
N MET A 1 -18.75 -3.52 7.53
CA MET A 1 -17.64 -2.70 7.01
C MET A 1 -18.07 -2.15 5.67
N ALA A 2 -18.00 -0.83 5.46
CA ALA A 2 -18.36 -0.23 4.20
C ALA A 2 -17.20 -0.35 3.20
N THR A 3 -17.49 -0.58 1.93
CA THR A 3 -16.51 -0.59 0.85
C THR A 3 -16.21 0.86 0.43
N PHE A 4 -14.94 1.17 0.15
CA PHE A 4 -14.60 2.50 -0.34
C PHE A 4 -15.37 2.83 -1.64
N PRO A 5 -15.90 4.05 -1.79
CA PRO A 5 -16.70 4.42 -2.96
C PRO A 5 -15.93 4.23 -4.27
N SER A 6 -16.60 3.68 -5.30
CA SER A 6 -16.01 3.46 -6.63
C SER A 6 -15.96 4.75 -7.47
N LEU A 7 -15.38 5.81 -6.93
CA LEU A 7 -15.18 7.08 -7.61
C LEU A 7 -13.82 7.11 -8.30
N ASN A 8 -13.71 7.74 -9.47
CA ASN A 8 -12.43 7.88 -10.15
C ASN A 8 -11.71 9.16 -9.71
N PRO A 9 -10.51 9.07 -9.09
CA PRO A 9 -9.75 10.26 -8.71
C PRO A 9 -9.17 10.94 -9.95
N ALA A 10 -9.06 12.26 -9.87
CA ALA A 10 -8.40 13.07 -10.88
C ALA A 10 -6.87 12.94 -10.79
N THR A 11 -6.34 12.90 -9.56
CA THR A 11 -4.90 12.79 -9.31
C THR A 11 -4.61 11.73 -8.25
N ARG A 12 -3.49 11.01 -8.45
CA ARG A 12 -2.99 9.99 -7.53
C ARG A 12 -1.51 10.26 -7.29
N ILE A 13 -1.12 10.41 -6.04
CA ILE A 13 0.28 10.54 -5.64
C ILE A 13 0.59 9.38 -4.71
N PHE A 14 1.54 8.54 -5.10
CA PHE A 14 2.00 7.42 -4.29
C PHE A 14 3.36 7.72 -3.71
N THR A 15 3.49 7.56 -2.39
CA THR A 15 4.75 7.59 -1.68
C THR A 15 5.10 6.15 -1.30
N PRO A 16 6.22 5.62 -1.79
CA PRO A 16 6.62 4.25 -1.49
C PRO A 16 6.89 4.07 0.01
N PRO A 17 6.68 2.85 0.54
CA PRO A 17 6.97 2.59 1.93
C PRO A 17 8.48 2.74 2.20
N SER A 18 8.81 3.13 3.42
CA SER A 18 10.19 3.31 3.85
C SER A 18 10.51 2.37 5.02
N ASN A 19 11.77 1.99 5.13
CA ASN A 19 12.22 1.27 6.30
C ASN A 19 12.50 2.27 7.43
N GLN A 20 12.13 1.91 8.66
CA GLN A 20 12.51 2.71 9.81
C GLN A 20 14.00 2.55 10.09
N LEU A 21 14.74 3.65 9.98
CA LEU A 21 16.17 3.69 10.27
C LEU A 21 16.45 4.77 11.30
N GLN A 22 17.19 4.43 12.35
CA GLN A 22 17.73 5.39 13.29
C GLN A 22 19.13 5.79 12.82
N ARG A 23 19.34 7.09 12.57
CA ARG A 23 20.65 7.63 12.22
C ARG A 23 21.18 8.45 13.38
N THR A 24 22.39 8.11 13.82
CA THR A 24 23.08 8.84 14.89
C THR A 24 24.36 9.43 14.31
N ARG A 25 24.63 10.69 14.63
CA ARG A 25 25.87 11.36 14.23
C ARG A 25 26.78 11.48 15.43
N SER A 26 27.97 10.89 15.34
CA SER A 26 29.00 11.01 16.35
C SER A 26 29.69 12.37 16.27
N LEU A 27 30.27 12.86 17.38
CA LEU A 27 31.05 14.10 17.40
C LEU A 27 32.26 14.08 16.45
N SER A 28 32.75 12.88 16.10
CA SER A 28 33.80 12.65 15.10
C SER A 28 33.33 12.81 13.65
N GLY A 29 32.04 13.08 13.42
CA GLY A 29 31.46 13.19 12.07
C GLY A 29 31.12 11.86 11.41
N VAL A 30 31.35 10.74 12.09
CA VAL A 30 30.95 9.39 11.63
C VAL A 30 29.43 9.25 11.74
N TYR A 31 28.82 8.66 10.71
CA TYR A 31 27.40 8.34 10.68
C TYR A 31 27.21 6.85 10.96
N GLU A 32 26.38 6.54 11.93
CA GLU A 32 25.91 5.19 12.19
C GLU A 32 24.42 5.11 11.87
N SER A 33 24.01 4.06 11.16
CA SER A 33 22.61 3.82 10.84
C SER A 33 22.20 2.43 11.31
N VAL A 34 21.20 2.37 12.18
CA VAL A 34 20.59 1.13 12.66
C VAL A 34 19.23 0.96 12.01
N LEU A 35 19.03 -0.16 11.33
CA LEU A 35 17.73 -0.55 10.79
C LEU A 35 16.86 -1.07 11.94
N LEU A 36 15.70 -0.47 12.15
CA LEU A 36 14.78 -0.82 13.25
C LEU A 36 13.72 -1.86 12.86
N GLY A 37 13.57 -2.15 11.57
CA GLY A 37 12.59 -3.11 11.09
C GLY A 37 13.02 -3.75 9.76
N SER A 38 12.66 -5.02 9.58
CA SER A 38 12.97 -5.81 8.39
C SER A 38 11.99 -5.62 7.23
N ALA A 39 10.84 -4.98 7.48
CA ALA A 39 9.80 -4.76 6.49
C ALA A 39 9.55 -3.25 6.28
N PRO A 40 9.44 -2.79 5.02
CA PRO A 40 9.09 -1.42 4.72
C PRO A 40 7.63 -1.17 5.13
N ARG A 41 7.38 -0.04 5.80
CA ARG A 41 6.05 0.37 6.28
C ARG A 41 5.75 1.78 5.80
N ASP A 42 4.54 2.26 6.12
CA ASP A 42 4.12 3.64 5.90
C ASP A 42 4.06 4.05 4.40
N ALA A 43 3.65 3.13 3.51
CA ALA A 43 3.29 3.56 2.16
C ALA A 43 2.09 4.51 2.25
N ARG A 44 2.11 5.59 1.49
CA ARG A 44 1.01 6.56 1.48
C ARG A 44 0.48 6.74 0.08
N ILE A 45 -0.82 6.89 -0.03
CA ILE A 45 -1.46 7.34 -1.26
C ILE A 45 -2.32 8.55 -0.97
N LYS A 46 -2.08 9.61 -1.74
CA LYS A 46 -2.94 10.80 -1.77
C LYS A 46 -3.80 10.73 -3.01
N LEU A 47 -5.11 10.71 -2.80
CA LEU A 47 -6.13 10.71 -3.84
C LEU A 47 -6.80 12.09 -3.85
N THR A 48 -6.89 12.69 -5.02
CA THR A 48 -7.62 13.96 -5.20
C THR A 48 -8.72 13.75 -6.22
N PHE A 49 -9.94 14.05 -5.79
CA PHE A 49 -11.14 14.08 -6.61
C PHE A 49 -11.47 15.53 -6.93
N ALA A 50 -11.67 15.84 -8.20
CA ALA A 50 -11.97 17.17 -8.66
C ALA A 50 -13.43 17.26 -9.11
N ALA A 51 -14.09 18.36 -8.80
CA ALA A 51 -15.45 18.69 -9.22
C ALA A 51 -16.49 17.59 -8.91
N LEU A 52 -16.46 17.03 -7.69
CA LEU A 52 -17.46 16.07 -7.24
C LEU A 52 -18.82 16.75 -6.99
N SER A 53 -19.90 15.99 -7.21
CA SER A 53 -21.23 16.37 -6.75
C SER A 53 -21.33 16.27 -5.22
N THR A 54 -22.32 16.93 -4.62
CA THR A 54 -22.54 16.85 -3.17
C THR A 54 -22.79 15.40 -2.72
N ALA A 55 -23.52 14.62 -3.52
CA ALA A 55 -23.76 13.21 -3.23
C ALA A 55 -22.46 12.39 -3.21
N ASP A 56 -21.56 12.61 -4.18
CA ASP A 56 -20.29 11.87 -4.25
C ASP A 56 -19.32 12.27 -3.13
N LYS A 57 -19.30 13.55 -2.76
CA LYS A 57 -18.57 14.04 -1.58
C LYS A 57 -19.09 13.33 -0.32
N ASP A 58 -20.40 13.29 -0.13
CA ASP A 58 -21.01 12.71 1.07
C ASP A 58 -20.74 11.21 1.18
N LEU A 59 -20.58 10.49 0.06
CA LEU A 59 -20.12 9.09 0.08
C LEU A 59 -18.72 8.94 0.71
N ILE A 60 -17.78 9.84 0.39
CA ILE A 60 -16.43 9.79 0.94
C ILE A 60 -16.43 10.12 2.45
N VAL A 61 -17.19 11.15 2.84
CA VAL A 61 -17.30 11.56 4.25
C VAL A 61 -18.02 10.50 5.08
N SER A 62 -19.14 9.97 4.58
CA SER A 62 -19.86 8.88 5.26
C SER A 62 -19.02 7.61 5.36
N HIS A 63 -18.18 7.32 4.35
CA HIS A 63 -17.25 6.20 4.45
C HIS A 63 -16.20 6.44 5.54
N TYR A 64 -15.61 7.63 5.62
CA TYR A 64 -14.69 8.01 6.69
C TYR A 64 -15.31 7.79 8.08
N ASP A 65 -16.52 8.31 8.31
CA ASP A 65 -17.24 8.11 9.58
C ASP A 65 -17.53 6.63 9.85
N GLY A 66 -17.86 5.86 8.81
CA GLY A 66 -18.13 4.43 8.90
C GLY A 66 -16.91 3.54 9.18
N GLN A 67 -15.68 4.06 9.01
CA GLN A 67 -14.43 3.38 9.37
C GLN A 67 -13.91 3.77 10.76
N GLU A 68 -14.77 4.35 11.60
CA GLU A 68 -14.38 4.92 12.88
C GLU A 68 -13.22 5.92 12.69
N SER A 69 -13.37 6.78 11.67
CA SER A 69 -12.38 7.78 11.24
C SER A 69 -11.13 7.15 10.60
N ASP A 70 -10.14 6.81 11.42
CA ASP A 70 -8.82 6.30 10.99
C ASP A 70 -8.51 4.90 11.55
N PHE A 71 -9.40 4.33 12.37
CA PHE A 71 -9.09 3.11 13.10
C PHE A 71 -9.19 1.85 12.23
N ILE A 72 -10.23 1.75 11.40
CA ILE A 72 -10.53 0.54 10.64
C ILE A 72 -9.85 0.58 9.27
N ALA A 73 -9.09 -0.47 8.96
CA ALA A 73 -8.48 -0.65 7.65
C ALA A 73 -9.45 -1.34 6.67
N PHE A 74 -9.37 -0.96 5.40
CA PHE A 74 -10.25 -1.41 4.32
C PHE A 74 -9.46 -1.64 3.03
N ASP A 75 -10.05 -2.41 2.11
CA ASP A 75 -9.48 -2.63 0.79
C ASP A 75 -9.94 -1.53 -0.19
N LEU A 76 -9.08 -1.21 -1.16
CA LEU A 76 -9.35 -0.22 -2.18
C LEU A 76 -9.82 -0.91 -3.47
N PRO A 77 -10.96 -0.49 -4.06
CA PRO A 77 -11.43 -1.08 -5.30
C PRO A 77 -10.39 -0.86 -6.42
N SER A 78 -10.12 -1.90 -7.20
CA SER A 78 -9.17 -1.86 -8.33
C SER A 78 -9.51 -0.77 -9.36
N ALA A 79 -10.78 -0.37 -9.44
CA ALA A 79 -11.25 0.76 -10.25
C ALA A 79 -10.53 2.08 -9.91
N LEU A 80 -10.16 2.29 -8.64
CA LEU A 80 -9.38 3.47 -8.25
C LEU A 80 -8.02 3.52 -8.92
N PHE A 81 -7.45 2.38 -9.29
CA PHE A 81 -6.14 2.26 -9.90
C PHE A 81 -6.21 2.05 -11.42
N SER A 82 -7.40 2.19 -12.02
CA SER A 82 -7.58 2.07 -13.46
C SER A 82 -6.63 3.02 -14.21
N GLY A 83 -5.96 2.48 -15.23
CA GLY A 83 -4.92 3.20 -16.00
C GLY A 83 -3.49 3.09 -15.41
N HIS A 84 -3.31 2.45 -14.26
CA HIS A 84 -2.00 2.15 -13.69
C HIS A 84 -1.83 0.62 -13.52
N THR A 85 -0.61 0.13 -13.74
CA THR A 85 -0.30 -1.28 -13.52
C THR A 85 0.12 -1.51 -12.06
N ALA A 86 -0.18 -2.70 -11.52
CA ALA A 86 0.26 -3.10 -10.17
C ALA A 86 1.80 -3.11 -10.00
N ALA A 87 2.57 -3.06 -11.09
CA ALA A 87 4.02 -2.88 -11.03
C ALA A 87 4.42 -1.45 -10.60
N ASN A 88 3.58 -0.45 -10.87
CA ASN A 88 3.86 0.95 -10.56
C ASN A 88 3.62 1.29 -9.07
N TYR A 89 2.77 0.51 -8.42
CA TYR A 89 2.45 0.63 -7.01
C TYR A 89 2.49 -0.77 -6.44
N LEU A 90 3.48 -1.09 -5.59
CA LEU A 90 3.64 -2.38 -4.89
C LEU A 90 2.46 -2.69 -3.94
N THR A 91 1.22 -2.64 -4.44
CA THR A 91 -0.01 -2.42 -3.67
C THR A 91 -0.91 -3.63 -3.60
N ALA A 92 -0.55 -4.73 -4.26
CA ALA A 92 -1.26 -5.98 -4.08
C ALA A 92 -1.06 -6.47 -2.64
N GLY A 93 -2.15 -6.52 -1.87
CA GLY A 93 -2.18 -7.07 -0.52
C GLY A 93 -2.09 -6.08 0.65
N TYR A 94 -2.09 -4.77 0.41
CA TYR A 94 -2.21 -3.80 1.50
C TYR A 94 -3.66 -3.51 1.86
N LEU A 95 -3.95 -3.51 3.15
CA LEU A 95 -5.11 -2.79 3.67
C LEU A 95 -4.75 -1.34 3.88
N TRP A 96 -5.73 -0.45 3.71
CA TRP A 96 -5.55 0.99 3.79
C TRP A 96 -6.41 1.54 4.91
N ARG A 97 -5.91 2.54 5.61
CA ARG A 97 -6.72 3.37 6.51
C ARG A 97 -6.54 4.84 6.16
N TYR A 98 -7.45 5.67 6.63
CA TYR A 98 -7.26 7.11 6.57
C TYR A 98 -6.08 7.53 7.44
N ASP A 99 -5.17 8.33 6.87
CA ASP A 99 -4.06 8.95 7.62
C ASP A 99 -4.52 10.26 8.26
N ALA A 100 -5.52 10.91 7.67
CA ALA A 100 -6.12 12.16 8.12
C ALA A 100 -7.58 12.25 7.65
N PRO A 101 -8.41 13.12 8.27
CA PRO A 101 -9.74 13.44 7.76
C PRO A 101 -9.70 13.91 6.31
N PRO A 102 -10.74 13.64 5.50
CA PRO A 102 -10.81 14.13 4.12
C PRO A 102 -10.89 15.66 4.09
N GLU A 103 -10.06 16.28 3.27
CA GLU A 103 -10.08 17.71 3.03
C GLU A 103 -11.09 18.03 1.93
N VAL A 104 -12.07 18.88 2.22
CA VAL A 104 -13.12 19.30 1.27
C VAL A 104 -13.00 20.78 1.00
N VAL A 105 -12.89 21.13 -0.29
CA VAL A 105 -12.91 22.51 -0.77
C VAL A 105 -14.13 22.70 -1.66
N ASP A 106 -15.01 23.60 -1.26
CA ASP A 106 -16.21 23.95 -2.00
C ASP A 106 -15.90 25.05 -3.01
N ILE A 107 -16.29 24.84 -4.26
CA ILE A 107 -16.05 25.76 -5.37
C ILE A 107 -17.39 26.02 -6.06
N PRO A 108 -17.73 27.28 -6.39
CA PRO A 108 -18.91 27.54 -7.19
C PRO A 108 -18.74 26.93 -8.58
N SER A 109 -19.77 26.25 -9.09
CA SER A 109 -19.71 25.59 -10.41
C SER A 109 -19.61 26.58 -11.57
N ASP A 110 -19.93 27.84 -11.33
CA ASP A 110 -19.79 28.95 -12.26
C ASP A 110 -19.11 30.17 -11.59
N GLN A 111 -18.56 31.09 -12.39
CA GLN A 111 -18.07 32.38 -11.88
C GLN A 111 -19.21 33.41 -11.71
N SER A 112 -20.46 32.97 -11.87
CA SER A 112 -21.66 33.81 -11.96
C SER A 112 -22.39 33.94 -10.62
N GLY A 113 -21.96 33.21 -9.59
CA GLY A 113 -22.64 33.17 -8.29
C GLY A 113 -23.84 32.22 -8.26
N GLY A 114 -23.87 31.21 -9.12
CA GLY A 114 -24.88 30.15 -9.08
C GLY A 114 -24.83 29.36 -7.77
N CYS A 115 -26.00 28.90 -7.31
CA CYS A 115 -26.16 28.15 -6.06
C CYS A 115 -25.66 26.70 -6.11
N THR A 116 -25.07 26.27 -7.23
CA THR A 116 -24.55 24.91 -7.40
C THR A 116 -23.06 24.90 -7.02
N LEU A 117 -22.74 24.11 -6.00
CA LEU A 117 -21.37 23.92 -5.54
C LEU A 117 -20.83 22.59 -6.08
N VAL A 118 -19.57 22.62 -6.50
CA VAL A 118 -18.78 21.42 -6.78
C VAL A 118 -17.69 21.30 -5.73
N HIS A 119 -17.32 20.07 -5.40
CA HIS A 119 -16.45 19.79 -4.27
C HIS A 119 -15.15 19.14 -4.74
N ASN A 120 -14.02 19.73 -4.36
CA ASN A 120 -12.73 19.07 -4.47
C ASN A 120 -12.45 18.34 -3.16
N VAL A 121 -12.24 17.03 -3.24
CA VAL A 121 -11.99 16.20 -2.07
C VAL A 121 -10.60 15.59 -2.17
N SER A 122 -9.79 15.79 -1.13
CA SER A 122 -8.46 15.22 -1.02
C SER A 122 -8.40 14.27 0.17
N VAL A 123 -7.99 13.03 -0.09
CA VAL A 123 -7.86 11.97 0.91
C VAL A 123 -6.43 11.47 0.94
N THR A 124 -5.88 11.34 2.14
CA THR A 124 -4.59 10.67 2.35
C THR A 124 -4.83 9.36 3.08
N LEU A 125 -4.32 8.28 2.50
CA LEU A 125 -4.41 6.93 3.05
C LEU A 125 -3.00 6.43 3.36
N ILE A 126 -2.89 5.65 4.42
CA ILE A 126 -1.66 4.98 4.83
C ILE A 126 -1.88 3.46 4.80
N SER A 127 -0.87 2.74 4.33
CA SER A 127 -0.89 1.29 4.26
C SER A 127 -0.71 0.68 5.64
N GLU A 128 -1.60 -0.23 6.00
CA GLU A 128 -1.35 -1.19 7.05
C GLU A 128 -0.65 -2.40 6.45
N VAL A 129 0.56 -2.67 6.95
CA VAL A 129 1.26 -3.90 6.60
C VAL A 129 0.59 -5.03 7.36
N THR A 130 -0.36 -5.68 6.69
CA THR A 130 -0.80 -7.00 7.08
C THR A 130 0.37 -7.96 6.85
N ALA A 131 0.56 -8.91 7.76
CA ALA A 131 1.41 -10.06 7.45
C ALA A 131 0.85 -10.66 6.17
N LEU A 132 1.72 -10.87 5.15
CA LEU A 132 1.40 -11.40 3.82
C LEU A 132 0.03 -12.11 3.82
N MET A 133 -1.02 -11.36 3.47
CA MET A 133 -2.34 -11.95 3.36
C MET A 133 -2.33 -12.75 2.07
N PHE A 134 -1.95 -14.02 2.21
CA PHE A 134 -2.29 -15.01 1.21
C PHE A 134 -3.80 -14.93 0.99
N VAL A 135 -4.24 -15.04 -0.26
CA VAL A 135 -5.65 -15.32 -0.56
C VAL A 135 -6.09 -16.42 0.40
N VAL A 136 -7.24 -16.26 1.06
CA VAL A 136 -7.80 -17.30 1.93
C VAL A 136 -7.77 -18.62 1.16
N GLY A 137 -6.97 -19.58 1.64
CA GLY A 137 -6.70 -20.83 0.91
C GLY A 137 -5.51 -20.78 -0.06
N ALA A 138 -4.44 -20.04 0.20
CA ALA A 138 -3.18 -20.18 -0.51
C ALA A 138 -2.05 -20.49 0.48
N ASP A 139 -1.32 -21.59 0.23
CA ASP A 139 -0.15 -21.99 1.02
C ASP A 139 1.13 -21.59 0.27
N LEU A 140 2.02 -20.87 0.97
CA LEU A 140 3.37 -20.58 0.48
C LEU A 140 4.33 -21.65 0.99
N ARG A 141 4.98 -22.35 0.06
CA ARG A 141 6.04 -23.30 0.40
C ARG A 141 7.38 -22.81 -0.12
N LEU A 142 8.31 -22.60 0.81
CA LEU A 142 9.70 -22.30 0.48
C LEU A 142 10.53 -23.59 0.61
N SER A 143 11.15 -24.03 -0.49
CA SER A 143 12.09 -25.15 -0.46
C SER A 143 13.49 -24.64 -0.77
N LEU A 144 14.42 -24.87 0.17
CA LEU A 144 15.83 -24.54 0.04
C LEU A 144 16.63 -25.83 -0.10
N SER A 145 17.42 -25.94 -1.16
CA SER A 145 18.39 -27.04 -1.29
C SER A 145 19.79 -26.49 -1.55
N ILE A 146 20.75 -27.10 -0.85
CA ILE A 146 22.17 -26.82 -1.01
C ILE A 146 22.79 -28.13 -1.49
N THR A 147 23.35 -28.11 -2.70
CA THR A 147 24.09 -29.24 -3.26
C THR A 147 25.58 -28.90 -3.27
N PRO A 148 26.44 -29.85 -2.88
CA PRO A 148 27.88 -29.70 -3.10
C PRO A 148 28.15 -29.54 -4.61
N GLY A 149 28.79 -28.44 -4.98
CA GLY A 149 29.31 -28.21 -6.32
C GLY A 149 30.68 -28.87 -6.48
N ALA A 150 30.94 -29.41 -7.66
CA ALA A 150 32.25 -29.98 -7.98
C ALA A 150 33.34 -28.90 -7.91
N ALA A 151 34.47 -29.22 -7.30
CA ALA A 151 35.65 -28.37 -7.34
C ALA A 151 36.11 -28.19 -8.79
N THR A 152 36.21 -26.96 -9.26
CA THR A 152 36.88 -26.65 -10.53
C THR A 152 38.40 -26.66 -10.31
N ALA A 153 39.17 -26.96 -11.36
CA ALA A 153 40.62 -27.21 -11.30
C ALA A 153 41.46 -26.06 -10.70
N SER A 154 40.86 -24.89 -10.43
CA SER A 154 41.48 -23.71 -9.83
C SER A 154 41.12 -23.48 -8.35
N SER A 155 40.36 -24.35 -7.70
CA SER A 155 40.04 -24.23 -6.26
C SER A 155 39.90 -25.59 -5.59
N SER A 156 40.56 -25.78 -4.43
CA SER A 156 40.53 -27.01 -3.64
C SER A 156 39.36 -27.09 -2.65
N ALA A 157 38.51 -26.07 -2.58
CA ALA A 157 37.30 -26.06 -1.78
C ALA A 157 36.09 -26.40 -2.65
N ALA A 158 35.28 -27.37 -2.24
CA ALA A 158 34.01 -27.66 -2.90
C ALA A 158 33.14 -26.38 -2.89
N GLY A 159 32.76 -25.90 -4.07
CA GLY A 159 31.76 -24.83 -4.18
C GLY A 159 30.41 -25.33 -3.66
N ALA A 160 29.51 -24.42 -3.27
CA ALA A 160 28.13 -24.78 -2.95
C ALA A 160 27.22 -24.22 -4.04
N ALA A 161 26.39 -25.07 -4.63
CA ALA A 161 25.28 -24.63 -5.47
C ALA A 161 24.06 -24.42 -4.56
N LEU A 162 23.53 -23.19 -4.55
CA LEU A 162 22.30 -22.85 -3.85
C LEU A 162 21.15 -22.86 -4.86
N THR A 163 20.15 -23.69 -4.63
CA THR A 163 18.90 -23.66 -5.41
C THR A 163 17.76 -23.24 -4.51
N LEU A 164 17.09 -22.14 -4.89
CA LEU A 164 15.89 -21.65 -4.23
C LEU A 164 14.68 -21.96 -5.12
N THR A 165 13.69 -22.66 -4.58
CA THR A 165 12.43 -22.90 -5.29
C THR A 165 11.28 -22.30 -4.49
N LEU A 166 10.53 -21.40 -5.13
CA LEU A 166 9.30 -20.82 -4.61
C LEU A 166 8.11 -21.47 -5.32
N SER A 167 7.16 -22.02 -4.57
CA SER A 167 5.88 -22.49 -5.11
C SER A 167 4.71 -21.93 -4.31
N LEU A 168 3.63 -21.63 -5.04
CA LEU A 168 2.33 -21.31 -4.49
C LEU A 168 1.38 -22.46 -4.83
N ASP A 169 0.85 -23.12 -3.81
CA ASP A 169 -0.15 -24.16 -3.98
C ASP A 169 -1.53 -23.61 -3.58
N ALA A 170 -2.58 -24.07 -4.28
CA ALA A 170 -3.94 -23.83 -3.84
C ALA A 170 -4.16 -24.56 -2.51
N GLY A 171 -4.29 -23.80 -1.43
CA GLY A 171 -4.69 -24.30 -0.12
C GLY A 171 -6.20 -24.57 -0.05
N LEU A 172 -6.60 -25.37 0.92
CA LEU A 172 -8.01 -25.71 1.13
C LEU A 172 -8.82 -24.44 1.46
N ALA A 173 -9.91 -24.22 0.73
CA ALA A 173 -10.90 -23.20 1.07
C ALA A 173 -11.46 -23.51 2.47
N THR A 174 -11.10 -22.72 3.46
CA THR A 174 -11.77 -22.74 4.77
C THR A 174 -12.92 -21.74 4.69
N ALA A 175 -14.14 -22.27 4.60
CA ALA A 175 -15.35 -21.47 4.75
C ALA A 175 -15.46 -21.06 6.23
N SER A 176 -15.46 -19.75 6.50
CA SER A 176 -15.90 -19.16 7.76
C SER A 176 -16.86 -18.02 7.47
#